data_AF-A0A959EP58-F1
#
_entry.id   AF-A0A959EP58-F1
#
_cell.length_a   1.000
_cell.length_b   1.000
_cell.length_c   1.000
_cell.angle_alpha   90.00
_cell.angle_beta   90.00
_cell.angle_gamma   90.00
#
_symmetry.space_group_name_H-M   'P 1'
#
loop_
_entity.id
_entity.type
_entity.pdbx_description
1 polymer ?
#
loop_
_entity_poly.entity_id
_entity_poly.type
_entity_poly.pdbx_seq_one_letter_code
_entity_poly.pdbx_strand_id
1 'polypeptide(L)'
;MNDWLLIGEARKGLRPWWMGLGGLLLLFIFLQTIFGQYSGIEGLAWGWTGLALLPGFVALFLSAALNRHPAKLIPADTYAALRSGSIAYLLLLLATVFFSQAAIDRLDLGLDAYLQRSLLWILPPNALLAGLLSLLFFTQKELRRPSEGVIREVAKSRSEIAGAAGNVLARQCMELVANGDLAAALDLLEAHYRTNGPEADLHQIVLLKGQLATVEKEQQLN
;
A
#
# COMPACT_ATOMS: atom_id res chain seq x y z
N MET A 1 9.81 -18.54 -2.60
CA MET A 1 9.51 -17.08 -2.56
C MET A 1 8.19 -17.00 -1.83
N ASN A 2 8.08 -16.25 -0.73
CA ASN A 2 6.85 -16.28 0.09
C ASN A 2 5.64 -15.91 -0.78
N ASP A 3 4.65 -16.81 -0.85
CA ASP A 3 3.45 -16.62 -1.66
C ASP A 3 2.54 -15.49 -1.12
N TRP A 4 2.89 -14.93 0.04
CA TRP A 4 2.11 -13.93 0.76
C TRP A 4 2.99 -12.82 1.35
N LEU A 5 2.47 -11.59 1.30
CA LEU A 5 3.10 -10.39 1.88
C LEU A 5 2.13 -9.70 2.83
N LEU A 6 2.70 -8.99 3.81
CA LEU A 6 1.90 -8.07 4.62
C LEU A 6 1.53 -6.83 3.79
N ILE A 7 0.31 -6.32 3.96
CA ILE A 7 -0.12 -5.05 3.37
C ILE A 7 0.84 -3.91 3.72
N GLY A 8 1.36 -3.91 4.95
CA GLY A 8 2.35 -2.93 5.37
C GLY A 8 3.61 -2.92 4.49
N GLU A 9 4.04 -4.08 4.01
CA GLU A 9 5.19 -4.21 3.10
C GLU A 9 4.84 -3.83 1.67
N ALA A 10 3.69 -4.27 1.18
CA ALA A 10 3.20 -3.89 -0.13
C ALA A 10 3.16 -2.35 -0.28
N ARG A 11 2.64 -1.68 0.74
CA ARG A 11 2.64 -0.21 0.83
C ARG A 11 4.05 0.38 0.84
N LYS A 12 4.97 -0.19 1.62
CA LYS A 12 6.38 0.25 1.66
C LYS A 12 7.06 0.07 0.31
N GLY A 13 6.77 -1.02 -0.40
CA GLY A 13 7.34 -1.32 -1.71
C GLY A 13 6.77 -0.48 -2.86
N LEU A 14 5.49 -0.07 -2.79
CA LEU A 14 4.88 0.82 -3.78
C LEU A 14 5.30 2.28 -3.62
N ARG A 15 5.50 2.74 -2.38
CA ARG A 15 5.84 4.13 -2.04
C ARG A 15 7.02 4.71 -2.83
N PRO A 16 8.20 4.07 -2.96
CA PRO A 16 9.32 4.65 -3.67
C PRO A 16 9.04 4.87 -5.16
N TRP A 17 8.19 4.05 -5.79
CA TRP A 17 7.82 4.24 -7.19
C TRP A 17 6.92 5.45 -7.38
N TRP A 18 5.91 5.60 -6.52
CA TRP A 18 5.03 6.77 -6.54
C TRP A 18 5.79 8.06 -6.20
N MET A 19 6.66 8.04 -5.19
CA MET A 19 7.49 9.20 -4.83
C MET A 19 8.53 9.52 -5.92
N GLY A 20 9.21 8.50 -6.46
CA GLY A 20 10.26 8.67 -7.46
C GLY A 20 9.70 9.13 -8.81
N LEU A 21 8.86 8.31 -9.45
CA LEU A 21 8.32 8.63 -10.78
C LEU A 21 7.27 9.76 -10.72
N GLY A 22 6.42 9.78 -9.68
CA GLY A 22 5.47 10.88 -9.48
C GLY A 22 6.18 12.20 -9.16
N GLY A 23 7.25 12.16 -8.36
CA GLY A 23 8.09 13.33 -8.10
C GLY A 23 8.81 13.83 -9.36
N LEU A 24 9.33 12.91 -10.19
CA LEU A 24 9.91 13.24 -11.49
C LEU A 24 8.89 13.91 -12.42
N LEU A 25 7.66 13.39 -12.48
CA LEU A 25 6.58 13.99 -13.28
C LEU A 25 6.25 15.40 -12.80
N LEU A 26 6.10 15.60 -11.48
CA LEU A 26 5.86 16.92 -10.88
C LEU A 26 6.99 17.89 -11.19
N LEU A 27 8.24 17.46 -11.08
CA LEU A 27 9.41 18.27 -11.43
C LEU A 27 9.38 18.67 -12.91
N PHE A 28 9.02 17.74 -13.79
CA PHE A 28 8.95 18.01 -15.23
C PHE A 28 7.86 19.05 -15.56
N ILE A 29 6.65 18.88 -15.03
CA ILE A 29 5.55 19.85 -15.19
C ILE A 29 5.94 21.21 -14.61
N PHE A 30 6.59 21.23 -13.45
CA PHE A 30 7.06 22.46 -12.82
C PHE A 30 8.08 23.19 -13.69
N LEU A 31 9.09 22.49 -14.21
CA LEU A 31 10.09 23.07 -15.11
C LEU A 31 9.44 23.61 -16.39
N GLN A 32 8.56 22.85 -17.03
CA GLN A 32 7.84 23.29 -18.22
C GLN A 32 6.96 24.52 -17.96
N THR A 33 6.38 24.63 -16.76
CA THR A 33 5.64 25.82 -16.33
C THR A 33 6.57 27.04 -16.25
N ILE A 34 7.76 26.89 -15.64
CA ILE A 34 8.76 27.97 -15.54
C ILE A 34 9.22 28.43 -16.92
N PHE A 35 9.45 27.50 -17.85
CA PHE A 35 9.84 27.82 -19.22
C PHE A 35 8.69 28.37 -20.09
N GLY A 36 7.50 28.57 -19.52
CA GLY A 36 6.37 29.18 -20.21
C GLY A 36 5.63 28.25 -21.18
N GLN A 37 5.94 26.95 -21.19
CA GLN A 37 5.28 25.98 -22.08
C GLN A 37 3.76 25.90 -21.81
N TYR A 38 3.36 26.13 -20.56
CA TYR A 38 1.94 26.14 -20.14
C TYR A 38 1.38 27.56 -19.96
N SER A 39 2.00 28.59 -20.54
CA SER A 39 1.56 29.97 -20.37
C SER A 39 0.10 30.14 -20.80
N GLY A 40 -0.75 30.65 -19.89
CA GLY A 40 -2.18 30.82 -20.12
C GLY A 40 -3.04 29.56 -19.90
N ILE A 41 -2.43 28.41 -19.59
CA ILE A 41 -3.11 27.14 -19.29
C ILE A 41 -2.52 26.43 -18.06
N GLU A 42 -1.86 27.16 -17.17
CA GLU A 42 -1.15 26.62 -16.01
C GLU A 42 -2.11 25.83 -15.11
N GLY A 43 -3.30 26.39 -14.85
CA GLY A 43 -4.33 25.73 -14.06
C GLY A 43 -4.80 24.39 -14.67
N LEU A 44 -4.85 24.30 -16.00
CA LEU A 44 -5.19 23.05 -16.68
C LEU A 44 -4.07 22.01 -16.53
N ALA A 45 -2.81 22.40 -16.69
CA ALA A 45 -1.67 21.49 -16.55
C ALA A 45 -1.54 20.94 -15.11
N TRP A 46 -1.69 21.81 -14.11
CA TRP A 46 -1.68 21.39 -12.70
C TRP A 46 -2.93 20.58 -12.33
N GLY A 47 -4.10 20.94 -12.85
CA GLY A 47 -5.34 20.19 -12.67
C GLY A 47 -5.25 18.77 -13.26
N TRP A 48 -4.69 18.65 -14.47
CA TRP A 48 -4.41 17.37 -15.10
C TRP A 48 -3.44 16.53 -14.26
N THR A 49 -2.37 17.14 -13.78
CA THR A 49 -1.35 16.46 -12.95
C THR A 49 -1.94 15.98 -11.63
N GLY A 50 -2.73 16.83 -10.97
CA GLY A 50 -3.45 16.49 -9.76
C GLY A 50 -4.41 15.33 -10.00
N LEU A 51 -5.23 15.39 -11.05
CA LEU A 51 -6.19 14.34 -11.38
C LEU A 51 -5.49 13.01 -11.67
N ALA A 52 -4.35 13.04 -12.35
CA ALA A 52 -3.56 11.86 -12.68
C ALA A 52 -2.84 11.24 -11.48
N LEU A 53 -2.32 12.03 -10.55
CA LEU A 53 -1.46 11.55 -9.45
C LEU A 53 -2.18 11.41 -8.11
N LEU A 54 -3.15 12.27 -7.80
CA LEU A 54 -3.75 12.36 -6.46
C LEU A 54 -4.36 11.04 -5.97
N PRO A 55 -5.14 10.28 -6.77
CA PRO A 55 -5.79 9.07 -6.25
C PRO A 55 -4.81 8.05 -5.67
N GLY A 56 -3.67 7.82 -6.34
CA GLY A 56 -2.64 6.90 -5.87
C GLY A 56 -1.90 7.42 -4.64
N PHE A 57 -1.53 8.70 -4.62
CA PHE A 57 -0.90 9.31 -3.44
C PHE A 57 -1.84 9.29 -2.25
N VAL A 58 -3.09 9.72 -2.40
CA VAL A 58 -4.10 9.72 -1.34
C VAL A 58 -4.30 8.30 -0.81
N ALA A 59 -4.44 7.30 -1.66
CA ALA A 59 -4.59 5.92 -1.21
C ALA A 59 -3.37 5.42 -0.40
N LEU A 60 -2.14 5.73 -0.83
CA LEU A 60 -0.92 5.31 -0.14
C LEU A 60 -0.67 6.07 1.17
N PHE A 61 -0.95 7.37 1.22
CA PHE A 61 -0.77 8.19 2.43
C PHE A 61 -1.89 7.97 3.43
N LEU A 62 -3.14 7.93 2.98
CA LEU A 62 -4.29 7.70 3.85
C LEU A 62 -4.25 6.28 4.42
N SER A 63 -3.82 5.28 3.65
CA SER A 63 -3.58 3.94 4.20
C SER A 63 -2.45 3.92 5.22
N ALA A 64 -1.41 4.75 5.07
CA ALA A 64 -0.35 4.91 6.05
C ALA A 64 -0.84 5.58 7.35
N ALA A 65 -1.62 6.66 7.22
CA ALA A 65 -2.12 7.44 8.35
C ALA A 65 -3.19 6.69 9.15
N LEU A 66 -4.14 6.03 8.48
CA LEU A 66 -5.21 5.30 9.15
C LEU A 66 -4.77 3.96 9.74
N ASN A 67 -3.61 3.45 9.29
CA ASN A 67 -2.95 2.20 9.71
C ASN A 67 -3.91 1.07 10.15
N ARG A 68 -5.01 0.89 9.41
CA ARG A 68 -6.18 0.18 9.94
C ARG A 68 -5.92 -1.32 10.07
N HIS A 69 -5.11 -1.91 9.17
CA HIS A 69 -4.83 -3.35 9.13
C HIS A 69 -3.43 -3.71 8.55
N PRO A 70 -2.30 -3.33 9.20
CA PRO A 70 -0.96 -3.61 8.66
C PRO A 70 -0.62 -5.12 8.63
N ALA A 71 -1.28 -5.92 9.46
CA ALA A 71 -1.09 -7.36 9.58
C ALA A 71 -1.86 -8.19 8.53
N LYS A 72 -2.72 -7.55 7.71
CA LYS A 72 -3.47 -8.23 6.66
C LYS A 72 -2.52 -8.81 5.62
N LEU A 73 -2.73 -10.08 5.26
CA LEU A 73 -1.96 -10.79 4.26
C LEU A 73 -2.56 -10.63 2.87
N ILE A 74 -1.69 -10.50 1.86
CA ILE A 74 -2.06 -10.44 0.45
C ILE A 74 -1.21 -11.40 -0.36
N PRO A 75 -1.75 -12.04 -1.42
CA PRO A 75 -0.94 -12.88 -2.29
C PRO A 75 0.17 -12.08 -2.97
N ALA A 76 1.34 -12.70 -3.14
CA ALA A 76 2.50 -12.09 -3.79
C ALA A 76 2.20 -11.68 -5.24
N ASP A 77 1.41 -12.49 -5.96
CA ASP A 77 0.99 -12.19 -7.33
C ASP A 77 0.11 -10.95 -7.41
N THR A 78 -0.80 -10.77 -6.44
CA THR A 78 -1.63 -9.56 -6.35
C THR A 78 -0.78 -8.32 -6.13
N TYR A 79 0.23 -8.41 -5.25
CA TYR A 79 1.19 -7.34 -5.05
C TYR A 79 2.02 -7.07 -6.32
N ALA A 80 2.52 -8.11 -6.99
CA ALA A 80 3.33 -7.99 -8.20
C ALA A 80 2.54 -7.31 -9.33
N ALA A 81 1.27 -7.71 -9.53
CA ALA A 81 0.37 -7.10 -10.50
C ALA A 81 0.06 -5.63 -10.16
N LEU A 82 -0.20 -5.32 -8.89
CA LEU A 82 -0.45 -3.95 -8.45
C LEU A 82 0.78 -3.05 -8.61
N ARG A 83 1.97 -3.59 -8.32
CA ARG A 83 3.25 -2.90 -8.49
C ARG A 83 3.55 -2.66 -9.96
N SER A 84 3.47 -3.68 -10.82
CA SER A 84 3.71 -3.52 -12.25
C SER A 84 2.70 -2.57 -12.88
N GLY A 85 1.42 -2.69 -12.52
CA GLY A 85 0.36 -1.77 -12.95
C GLY A 85 0.61 -0.31 -12.52
N SER A 86 1.03 -0.10 -11.27
CA SER A 86 1.39 1.25 -10.79
C SER A 86 2.57 1.84 -11.56
N ILE A 87 3.63 1.04 -11.79
CA ILE A 87 4.81 1.49 -12.54
C ILE A 87 4.43 1.79 -13.99
N ALA A 88 3.69 0.89 -14.65
CA ALA A 88 3.24 1.07 -16.03
C ALA A 88 2.38 2.33 -16.18
N TYR A 89 1.49 2.60 -15.23
CA TYR A 89 0.69 3.82 -15.21
C TYR A 89 1.55 5.08 -15.05
N LEU A 90 2.50 5.09 -14.11
CA LEU A 90 3.40 6.24 -13.92
C LEU A 90 4.28 6.48 -15.16
N LEU A 91 4.74 5.41 -15.82
CA LEU A 91 5.46 5.50 -17.08
C LEU A 91 4.56 6.02 -18.22
N LEU A 92 3.30 5.62 -18.27
CA LEU A 92 2.32 6.16 -19.22
C LEU A 92 2.13 7.67 -19.02
N LEU A 93 2.04 8.15 -17.77
CA LEU A 93 1.96 9.58 -17.49
C LEU A 93 3.21 10.32 -17.98
N LEU A 94 4.40 9.81 -17.63
CA LEU A 94 5.66 10.38 -18.09
C LEU A 94 5.74 10.41 -19.61
N ALA A 95 5.40 9.31 -20.29
CA ALA A 95 5.37 9.24 -21.74
C ALA A 95 4.37 10.25 -22.34
N THR A 96 3.19 10.41 -21.73
CA THR A 96 2.17 11.36 -22.20
C THR A 96 2.68 12.79 -22.21
N VAL A 97 3.41 13.21 -21.16
CA VAL A 97 3.95 14.57 -21.08
C VAL A 97 5.24 14.70 -21.90
N PHE A 98 6.12 13.71 -21.86
CA PHE A 98 7.42 13.74 -22.56
C PHE A 98 7.27 13.75 -24.07
N PHE A 99 6.33 12.97 -24.61
CA PHE A 99 6.03 12.92 -26.04
C PHE A 99 4.91 13.87 -26.47
N SER A 100 4.52 14.82 -25.61
CA SER A 100 3.43 15.76 -25.88
C SER A 100 3.62 16.51 -27.20
N GLN A 101 4.81 17.07 -27.46
CA GLN A 101 5.06 17.82 -28.69
C GLN A 101 4.95 16.96 -29.95
N ALA A 102 5.55 15.77 -29.94
CA ALA A 102 5.45 14.85 -31.08
C ALA A 102 3.99 14.40 -31.35
N ALA A 103 3.18 14.29 -30.31
CA ALA A 103 1.77 13.97 -30.43
C ALA A 103 0.93 15.16 -30.93
N ILE A 104 1.23 16.36 -30.44
CA ILE A 104 0.64 17.64 -30.86
C ILE A 104 0.88 17.86 -32.35
N ASP A 105 2.13 17.77 -32.81
CA ASP A 105 2.52 17.99 -34.21
C ASP A 105 1.82 17.02 -35.16
N ARG A 106 1.63 15.76 -34.74
CA ARG A 106 0.95 14.74 -35.55
C ARG A 106 -0.57 14.88 -35.59
N LEU A 107 -1.15 15.38 -34.51
CA LEU A 107 -2.61 15.46 -34.36
C LEU A 107 -3.15 16.85 -34.70
N ASP A 108 -2.28 17.82 -34.98
CA ASP A 108 -2.61 19.23 -35.23
C ASP A 108 -3.47 19.82 -34.09
N LEU A 109 -3.03 19.60 -32.85
CA LEU A 109 -3.75 20.00 -31.64
C LEU A 109 -2.99 21.07 -30.85
N GLY A 110 -3.72 21.99 -30.23
CA GLY A 110 -3.16 22.79 -29.14
C GLY A 110 -2.76 21.93 -27.93
N LEU A 111 -1.82 22.44 -27.13
CA LEU A 111 -1.37 21.76 -25.90
C LEU A 111 -2.50 21.55 -24.89
N ASP A 112 -3.43 22.50 -24.81
CA ASP A 112 -4.65 22.43 -24.00
C ASP A 112 -5.57 21.28 -24.45
N ALA A 113 -5.83 21.20 -25.76
CA ALA A 113 -6.66 20.15 -26.35
C ALA A 113 -6.00 18.77 -26.18
N TYR A 114 -4.68 18.69 -26.31
CA TYR A 114 -3.93 17.46 -26.08
C TYR A 114 -4.04 16.98 -24.62
N LEU A 115 -3.84 17.87 -23.63
CA LEU A 115 -3.97 17.51 -22.22
C LEU A 115 -5.37 16.99 -21.90
N GLN A 116 -6.42 17.66 -22.38
CA GLN A 116 -7.80 17.20 -22.19
C GLN A 116 -8.04 15.84 -22.85
N ARG A 117 -7.59 15.67 -24.10
CA ARG A 117 -7.75 14.42 -24.85
C ARG A 117 -7.02 13.26 -24.17
N SER A 118 -5.87 13.54 -23.56
CA SER A 118 -5.08 12.51 -22.87
C SER A 118 -5.75 11.87 -21.66
N LEU A 119 -6.72 12.56 -21.07
CA LEU A 119 -7.53 11.99 -19.99
C LEU A 119 -8.29 10.73 -20.42
N LEU A 120 -8.58 10.56 -21.73
CA LEU A 120 -9.27 9.38 -22.25
C LEU A 120 -8.48 8.08 -22.05
N TRP A 121 -7.14 8.14 -22.07
CA TRP A 121 -6.30 6.97 -21.82
C TRP A 121 -5.69 6.94 -20.42
N ILE A 122 -5.71 8.06 -19.70
CA ILE A 122 -5.18 8.16 -18.33
C ILE A 122 -6.21 7.80 -17.27
N LEU A 123 -7.45 8.28 -17.41
CA LEU A 123 -8.47 8.08 -16.38
C LEU A 123 -8.89 6.62 -16.20
N PRO A 124 -9.07 5.80 -17.26
CA PRO A 124 -9.45 4.41 -17.07
C PRO A 124 -8.45 3.60 -16.21
N PRO A 125 -7.12 3.59 -16.50
CA PRO A 125 -6.17 2.89 -15.65
C PRO A 125 -6.03 3.53 -14.26
N ASN A 126 -6.16 4.85 -14.14
CA ASN A 126 -6.13 5.53 -12.84
C ASN A 126 -7.31 5.09 -11.95
N ALA A 127 -8.52 5.07 -12.50
CA ALA A 127 -9.72 4.63 -11.79
C ALA A 127 -9.61 3.16 -11.37
N LEU A 128 -9.09 2.29 -12.25
CA LEU A 128 -8.83 0.90 -11.93
C LEU A 128 -7.82 0.75 -10.79
N LEU A 129 -6.68 1.44 -10.87
CA LEU A 129 -5.65 1.41 -9.83
C LEU A 129 -6.17 1.96 -8.50
N ALA A 130 -6.86 3.09 -8.52
CA ALA A 130 -7.47 3.69 -7.33
C ALA A 130 -8.50 2.76 -6.69
N GLY A 131 -9.32 2.08 -7.50
CA GLY A 131 -10.26 1.05 -7.04
C GLY A 131 -9.55 -0.13 -6.38
N LEU A 132 -8.49 -0.67 -7.01
CA LEU A 132 -7.72 -1.78 -6.46
C LEU A 132 -6.98 -1.41 -5.17
N LEU A 133 -6.34 -0.25 -5.13
CA LEU A 133 -5.67 0.27 -3.92
C LEU A 133 -6.69 0.49 -2.79
N SER A 134 -7.84 1.07 -3.11
CA SER A 134 -8.94 1.27 -2.17
C SER A 134 -9.42 -0.06 -1.59
N LEU A 135 -9.65 -1.05 -2.45
CA LEU A 135 -10.12 -2.36 -2.04
C LEU A 135 -9.07 -3.06 -1.17
N LEU A 136 -7.80 -3.01 -1.56
CA LEU A 136 -6.73 -3.68 -0.82
C LEU A 136 -6.53 -3.09 0.58
N PHE A 137 -6.44 -1.77 0.67
CA PHE A 137 -6.03 -1.07 1.89
C PHE A 137 -7.18 -0.72 2.85
N PHE A 138 -8.40 -0.51 2.36
CA PHE A 138 -9.51 -0.04 3.19
C PHE A 138 -10.59 -1.09 3.44
N THR A 139 -10.59 -2.21 2.73
CA THR A 139 -11.52 -3.32 3.03
C THR A 139 -11.03 -4.12 4.23
N GLN A 140 -11.86 -4.17 5.28
CA GLN A 140 -11.56 -4.88 6.53
C GLN A 140 -11.46 -6.40 6.34
N LYS A 141 -12.26 -6.97 5.43
CA LYS A 141 -12.26 -8.40 5.16
C LYS A 141 -11.05 -8.79 4.32
N GLU A 142 -10.41 -9.89 4.69
CA GLU A 142 -9.47 -10.56 3.82
C GLU A 142 -10.20 -11.06 2.58
N LEU A 143 -9.73 -10.66 1.40
CA LEU A 143 -10.24 -11.14 0.12
C LEU A 143 -10.08 -12.66 -0.02
N ARG A 144 -9.04 -13.19 0.62
CA ARG A 144 -8.71 -14.61 0.65
C ARG A 144 -8.13 -14.92 2.02
N ARG A 145 -8.73 -15.87 2.73
CA ARG A 145 -8.21 -16.33 4.02
C ARG A 145 -6.91 -17.12 3.80
N PRO A 146 -5.80 -16.75 4.44
CA PRO A 146 -4.59 -17.54 4.42
C PRO A 146 -4.82 -18.84 5.21
N SER A 147 -4.16 -19.93 4.80
CA SER A 147 -4.14 -21.15 5.60
C SER A 147 -3.28 -20.96 6.85
N GLU A 148 -3.51 -21.75 7.91
CA GLU A 148 -2.69 -21.70 9.12
C GLU A 148 -1.19 -21.91 8.82
N GLY A 149 -0.87 -22.80 7.87
CA GLY A 149 0.51 -23.03 7.43
C GLY A 149 1.18 -21.75 6.91
N VAL A 150 0.45 -20.95 6.12
CA VAL A 150 0.95 -19.66 5.62
C VAL A 150 1.17 -18.66 6.75
N ILE A 151 0.26 -18.60 7.72
CA ILE A 151 0.40 -17.69 8.88
C ILE A 151 1.67 -18.05 9.66
N ARG A 152 1.90 -19.34 9.91
CA ARG A 152 3.10 -19.83 10.61
C ARG A 152 4.38 -19.55 9.83
N GLU A 153 4.38 -19.75 8.52
CA GLU A 153 5.52 -19.45 7.66
C GLU A 153 5.87 -17.95 7.67
N VAL A 154 4.85 -17.09 7.55
CA VAL A 154 5.05 -15.64 7.64
C VAL A 154 5.57 -15.24 9.03
N ALA A 155 5.03 -15.82 10.11
CA ALA A 155 5.48 -15.56 11.46
C ALA A 155 6.94 -15.98 11.67
N LYS A 156 7.35 -17.14 11.13
CA LYS A 156 8.75 -17.59 11.16
C LYS A 156 9.67 -16.63 10.40
N SER A 157 9.29 -16.22 9.19
CA SER A 157 10.07 -15.21 8.44
C SER A 157 10.18 -13.89 9.21
N ARG A 158 9.13 -13.50 9.94
CA ARG A 158 9.15 -12.30 10.79
C ARG A 158 10.03 -12.42 12.02
N SER A 159 10.09 -13.59 12.65
CA SER A 159 10.97 -13.78 13.79
C SER A 159 12.44 -13.65 13.39
N GLU A 160 12.80 -14.16 12.21
CA GLU A 160 14.14 -14.03 11.65
C GLU A 160 14.50 -12.56 11.37
N ILE A 161 13.59 -11.81 10.73
CA ILE A 161 13.77 -10.37 10.47
C ILE A 161 13.88 -9.58 11.78
N ALA A 162 13.02 -9.86 12.76
CA ALA A 162 13.05 -9.21 14.07
C ALA A 162 14.34 -9.53 14.84
N GLY A 163 14.82 -10.77 14.73
CA GLY A 163 16.10 -11.21 15.29
C GLY A 163 17.28 -10.46 14.69
N ALA A 164 17.31 -10.31 13.36
CA ALA A 164 18.34 -9.54 12.65
C ALA A 164 18.31 -8.04 13.03
N ALA A 165 17.12 -7.50 13.33
CA ALA A 165 16.95 -6.12 13.79
C ALA A 165 17.22 -5.92 15.31
N GLY A 166 17.55 -6.99 16.04
CA GLY A 166 17.80 -6.94 17.49
C GLY A 166 16.54 -6.76 18.35
N ASN A 167 15.33 -6.89 17.78
CA ASN A 167 14.09 -6.79 18.53
C ASN A 167 13.70 -8.15 19.14
N VAL A 168 14.17 -8.37 20.37
CA VAL A 168 14.00 -9.64 21.10
C VAL A 168 12.52 -9.96 21.36
N LEU A 169 11.72 -8.96 21.77
CA LEU A 169 10.30 -9.15 22.05
C LEU A 169 9.52 -9.57 20.81
N ALA A 170 9.71 -8.83 19.70
CA ALA A 170 9.03 -9.12 18.45
C ALA A 170 9.46 -10.50 17.89
N ARG A 171 10.73 -10.88 18.06
CA ARG A 171 11.21 -12.21 17.69
C ARG A 171 10.50 -13.31 18.48
N GLN A 172 10.52 -13.24 19.81
CA GLN A 172 9.91 -14.25 20.67
C GLN A 172 8.41 -14.38 20.43
N CYS A 173 7.71 -13.24 20.29
CA CYS A 173 6.28 -13.23 20.01
C CYS A 173 5.96 -13.90 18.66
N MET A 174 6.75 -13.64 17.62
CA MET A 174 6.55 -14.24 16.30
C MET A 174 6.96 -15.73 16.26
N GLU A 175 7.94 -16.16 17.06
CA GLU A 175 8.27 -17.59 17.24
C GLU A 175 7.09 -18.35 17.88
N LEU A 176 6.47 -17.79 18.92
CA LEU A 176 5.28 -18.37 19.55
C LEU A 176 4.09 -18.48 18.56
N VAL A 177 3.86 -17.45 17.75
CA VAL A 177 2.85 -17.48 16.68
C VAL A 177 3.20 -18.54 15.62
N ALA A 178 4.48 -18.68 15.24
CA ALA A 178 4.92 -19.69 14.28
C ALA A 178 4.71 -21.12 14.79
N ASN A 179 4.85 -21.34 16.10
CA ASN A 179 4.60 -22.63 16.74
C ASN A 179 3.09 -22.94 16.92
N GLY A 180 2.22 -21.93 16.78
CA GLY A 180 0.78 -22.05 16.99
C GLY A 180 0.31 -21.70 18.39
N ASP A 181 1.21 -21.28 19.28
CA ASP A 181 0.91 -20.91 20.67
C ASP A 181 0.47 -19.44 20.77
N LEU A 182 -0.69 -19.13 20.19
CA LEU A 182 -1.26 -17.77 20.18
C LEU A 182 -1.54 -17.24 21.60
N ALA A 183 -1.98 -18.10 22.51
CA ALA A 183 -2.21 -17.75 23.91
C ALA A 183 -0.91 -17.28 24.59
N ALA A 184 0.17 -18.04 24.44
CA ALA A 184 1.48 -17.69 25.00
C ALA A 184 2.05 -16.41 24.37
N ALA A 185 1.82 -16.18 23.07
CA ALA A 185 2.21 -14.93 22.41
C ALA A 185 1.49 -13.72 23.02
N LEU A 186 0.18 -13.84 23.29
CA LEU A 186 -0.60 -12.78 23.95
C LEU A 186 -0.21 -12.58 25.42
N ASP A 187 0.13 -13.64 26.15
CA ASP A 187 0.65 -13.55 27.52
C ASP A 187 1.97 -12.79 27.58
N LEU A 188 2.88 -13.09 26.65
CA LEU A 188 4.17 -12.41 26.54
C LEU A 188 4.00 -10.93 26.23
N LEU A 189 3.08 -10.58 25.33
CA LEU A 189 2.75 -9.18 25.04
C LEU A 189 2.12 -8.50 26.26
N GLU A 190 1.14 -9.13 26.93
CA GLU A 190 0.51 -8.54 28.12
C GLU A 190 1.55 -8.24 29.21
N ALA A 191 2.44 -9.20 29.50
CA ALA A 191 3.50 -9.02 30.48
C ALA A 191 4.39 -7.82 30.15
N HIS A 192 4.75 -7.66 28.87
CA HIS A 192 5.56 -6.53 28.42
C HIS A 192 4.83 -5.19 28.55
N TYR A 193 3.58 -5.11 28.09
CA TYR A 193 2.80 -3.86 28.07
C TYR A 193 2.30 -3.46 29.47
N ARG A 194 2.10 -4.40 30.41
CA ARG A 194 1.86 -4.05 31.83
C ARG A 194 3.01 -3.28 32.45
N THR A 195 4.25 -3.60 32.07
CA THR A 195 5.44 -3.02 32.69
C THR A 195 5.94 -1.78 31.96
N ASN A 196 5.86 -1.75 30.62
CA ASN A 196 6.55 -0.76 29.80
C ASN A 196 5.63 -0.02 28.81
N GLY A 197 4.33 -0.31 28.81
CA GLY A 197 3.44 0.02 27.70
C GLY A 197 2.36 1.06 28.01
N PRO A 198 1.76 1.66 26.96
CA PRO A 198 0.54 2.45 27.10
C PRO A 198 -0.65 1.56 27.52
N GLU A 199 -1.50 2.06 28.41
CA GLU A 199 -2.69 1.35 28.90
C GLU A 199 -3.67 0.96 27.77
N ALA A 200 -3.72 1.77 26.69
CA ALA A 200 -4.54 1.50 25.50
C ALA A 200 -4.16 0.19 24.78
N ASP A 201 -2.88 -0.16 24.74
CA ASP A 201 -2.40 -1.37 24.07
C ASP A 201 -2.73 -2.62 24.92
N LEU A 202 -2.71 -2.47 26.25
CA LEU A 202 -3.13 -3.53 27.18
C LEU A 202 -4.60 -3.92 26.97
N HIS A 203 -5.49 -2.93 26.83
CA HIS A 203 -6.91 -3.19 26.56
C HIS A 203 -7.13 -3.97 25.26
N GLN A 204 -6.35 -3.69 24.21
CA GLN A 204 -6.43 -4.44 22.96
C GLN A 204 -6.00 -5.90 23.13
N ILE A 205 -4.94 -6.16 23.91
CA ILE A 205 -4.47 -7.53 24.18
C ILE A 205 -5.53 -8.32 24.94
N VAL A 206 -6.18 -7.73 25.94
CA VAL A 206 -7.27 -8.38 26.70
C VAL A 206 -8.46 -8.71 25.79
N LEU A 207 -8.84 -7.80 24.89
CA LEU A 207 -9.89 -8.05 23.90
C LEU A 207 -9.53 -9.21 22.96
N LEU A 208 -8.28 -9.27 22.47
CA LEU A 208 -7.80 -10.35 21.61
C LEU A 208 -7.81 -11.70 22.33
N LYS A 209 -7.43 -11.74 23.61
CA LYS A 209 -7.54 -12.97 24.43
C LYS A 209 -8.99 -13.44 24.55
N GLY A 210 -9.93 -12.52 24.76
CA GLY A 210 -11.37 -12.85 24.79
C GLY A 210 -11.87 -13.42 23.46
N GLN A 211 -11.41 -12.86 22.34
CA GLN A 211 -11.73 -13.37 21.00
C GLN A 211 -11.15 -14.76 20.77
N LEU A 212 -9.88 -15.00 21.15
CA LEU A 212 -9.23 -16.30 21.04
C LEU A 212 -10.01 -17.38 21.82
N ALA A 213 -10.34 -17.11 23.08
CA ALA A 213 -11.11 -18.03 23.92
C ALA A 213 -12.49 -18.36 23.33
N THR A 214 -13.12 -17.39 22.65
CA THR A 214 -14.41 -17.61 21.97
C THR A 214 -14.23 -18.55 20.77
N VAL A 215 -13.20 -18.33 19.96
CA VAL A 215 -12.89 -19.18 18.79
C VAL A 215 -12.51 -20.60 19.21
N GLU A 216 -11.67 -20.76 20.23
CA GLU A 216 -11.28 -22.08 20.75
C GLU A 216 -12.50 -22.85 21.26
N LYS A 217 -13.43 -22.15 21.94
CA LYS A 217 -14.68 -22.76 22.41
C LYS A 217 -15.59 -23.19 21.24
N GLU A 218 -15.68 -22.39 20.19
CA GLU A 218 -16.43 -22.74 18.98
C GLU A 218 -15.81 -23.92 18.22
N GLN A 219 -14.48 -24.05 18.22
CA GLN A 219 -13.79 -25.20 17.64
C GLN A 219 -13.94 -26.49 18.45
N GLN A 220 -14.09 -26.40 19.77
CA GLN A 220 -14.34 -27.56 20.64
C GLN A 220 -15.79 -28.08 20.56
N LEU A 221 -16.72 -27.23 20.14
CA LEU A 221 -18.15 -27.55 20.05
C LEU A 221 -18.58 -28.11 18.67
N ASN A 222 -17.74 -27.95 17.65
CA ASN A 222 -17.95 -28.44 16.28
C ASN A 222 -17.05 -29.63 15.97
#